data_AF-A0A7I7R0V6-F1
#
_entry.id   AF-A0A7I7R0V6-F1
#
_cell.length_a   1.000
_cell.length_b   1.000
_cell.length_c   1.000
_cell.angle_alpha   90.00
_cell.angle_beta   90.00
_cell.angle_gamma   90.00
#
_symmetry.space_group_name_H-M   'P 1'
#
loop_
_entity.id
_entity.type
_entity.pdbx_description
1 polymer ?
#
loop_
_entity_poly.entity_id
_entity_poly.type
_entity_poly.pdbx_seq_one_letter_code
_entity_poly.pdbx_strand_id
1 'polypeptide(L)'
;MAAETDWTIRPRKGLGRLEFGMSPAQVDALSATYGTITGRGADRVADDLLRETLAMFANAMSDDDKQALVAEYADHGPAADSVTETRGDLVLRYEGGRLCEIMPAGPRHPLFLDGRDVFALRGLEPLELLERLNEGPGRYADTEAVFDNLAISVNGFGVSDSTTGVLALDDSDPRFQERTAILREVPYLPEQEMHRYVLHSLRAVNDRPPRHN
;
A
#
# COMPACT_ATOMS: atom_id res chain seq x y z
N MET A 1 12.10 -22.67 -6.51
CA MET A 1 12.96 -21.95 -7.46
C MET A 1 12.17 -20.97 -8.33
N ALA A 2 11.18 -21.37 -9.14
CA ALA A 2 10.38 -20.40 -9.93
C ALA A 2 9.42 -19.52 -9.08
N ALA A 3 8.70 -20.11 -8.13
CA ALA A 3 7.77 -19.38 -7.26
C ALA A 3 8.46 -18.31 -6.39
N GLU A 4 9.72 -18.53 -5.99
CA GLU A 4 10.49 -17.54 -5.24
C GLU A 4 10.82 -16.32 -6.10
N THR A 5 11.21 -16.54 -7.37
CA THR A 5 11.47 -15.46 -8.32
C THR A 5 10.22 -14.64 -8.62
N ASP A 6 9.06 -15.29 -8.78
CA ASP A 6 7.80 -14.62 -9.13
C ASP A 6 7.21 -13.75 -8.01
N TRP A 7 7.56 -14.03 -6.76
CA TRP A 7 7.10 -13.27 -5.60
C TRP A 7 8.22 -12.45 -4.92
N THR A 8 9.30 -12.18 -5.65
CA THR A 8 10.38 -11.30 -5.20
C THR A 8 10.07 -9.85 -5.55
N ILE A 9 10.02 -8.98 -4.54
CA ILE A 9 9.90 -7.55 -4.69
C ILE A 9 11.17 -7.00 -5.35
N ARG A 10 10.98 -6.21 -6.40
CA ARG A 10 12.01 -5.36 -6.99
C ARG A 10 11.58 -3.90 -6.75
N PRO A 11 12.11 -3.21 -5.71
CA PRO A 11 11.66 -1.87 -5.34
C PRO A 11 11.60 -0.93 -6.54
N ARG A 12 10.50 -0.17 -6.65
CA ARG A 12 10.18 0.73 -7.78
C ARG A 12 10.10 0.09 -9.17
N LYS A 13 10.19 -1.25 -9.28
CA LYS A 13 10.13 -1.98 -10.56
C LYS A 13 8.96 -2.93 -10.65
N GLY A 14 8.60 -3.60 -9.55
CA GLY A 14 7.43 -4.48 -9.49
C GLY A 14 7.64 -5.72 -8.61
N LEU A 15 6.97 -6.81 -8.97
CA LEU A 15 6.92 -8.08 -8.24
C LEU A 15 7.21 -9.25 -9.19
N GLY A 16 8.37 -9.88 -9.06
CA GLY A 16 8.78 -11.00 -9.91
C GLY A 16 8.74 -10.64 -11.38
N ARG A 17 7.82 -11.22 -12.16
CA ARG A 17 7.60 -10.89 -13.58
C ARG A 17 6.60 -9.75 -13.81
N LEU A 18 5.82 -9.36 -12.81
CA LEU A 18 4.98 -8.15 -12.89
C LEU A 18 5.88 -6.92 -12.78
N GLU A 19 5.79 -6.04 -13.78
CA GLU A 19 6.54 -4.78 -13.82
C GLU A 19 5.59 -3.59 -13.92
N PHE A 20 5.91 -2.52 -13.20
CA PHE A 20 5.22 -1.25 -13.40
C PHE A 20 5.33 -0.81 -14.87
N GLY A 21 4.27 -0.22 -15.40
CA GLY A 21 4.16 0.12 -16.83
C GLY A 21 3.61 -1.01 -17.73
N MET A 22 3.44 -2.23 -17.22
CA MET A 22 2.76 -3.29 -17.98
C MET A 22 1.31 -2.94 -18.27
N SER A 23 0.85 -3.23 -19.49
CA SER A 23 -0.57 -3.15 -19.84
C SER A 23 -1.36 -4.33 -19.25
N PRO A 24 -2.71 -4.22 -19.14
CA PRO A 24 -3.54 -5.33 -18.69
C PRO A 24 -3.32 -6.63 -19.48
N ALA A 25 -3.11 -6.54 -20.81
CA ALA A 25 -2.85 -7.71 -21.64
C ALA A 25 -1.49 -8.38 -21.34
N GLN A 26 -0.47 -7.58 -21.02
CA GLN A 26 0.84 -8.11 -20.62
C GLN A 26 0.75 -8.81 -19.27
N VAL A 27 0.01 -8.25 -18.32
CA VAL A 27 -0.26 -8.88 -17.02
C VAL A 27 -1.06 -10.17 -17.21
N ASP A 28 -2.05 -10.19 -18.10
CA ASP A 28 -2.90 -11.35 -18.30
C ASP A 28 -2.17 -12.56 -18.90
N ALA A 29 -1.12 -12.30 -19.70
CA ALA A 29 -0.20 -13.34 -20.18
C ALA A 29 0.55 -14.06 -19.02
N LEU A 30 0.55 -13.49 -17.81
CA LEU A 30 1.16 -14.06 -16.60
C LEU A 30 0.11 -14.72 -15.66
N SER A 31 -1.13 -14.90 -16.11
CA SER A 31 -2.25 -15.42 -15.30
C SER A 31 -2.02 -16.83 -14.73
N ALA A 32 -1.20 -17.66 -15.39
CA ALA A 32 -0.80 -18.96 -14.85
C ALA A 32 -0.02 -18.85 -13.52
N THR A 33 0.53 -17.68 -13.22
CA THR A 33 1.33 -17.40 -12.01
C THR A 33 0.60 -16.49 -11.05
N TYR A 34 0.01 -15.41 -11.55
CA TYR A 34 -0.63 -14.37 -10.72
C TYR A 34 -2.16 -14.44 -10.70
N GLY A 35 -2.73 -15.52 -11.23
CA GLY A 35 -4.16 -15.72 -11.30
C GLY A 35 -4.85 -15.00 -12.46
N THR A 36 -6.10 -15.38 -12.70
CA THR A 36 -7.00 -14.74 -13.66
C THR A 36 -7.75 -13.59 -12.99
N ILE A 37 -8.25 -12.66 -13.80
CA ILE A 37 -9.10 -11.55 -13.33
C ILE A 37 -10.37 -12.11 -12.67
N THR A 38 -10.62 -11.70 -11.43
CA THR A 38 -11.85 -12.02 -10.67
C THR A 38 -12.77 -10.81 -10.52
N GLY A 39 -12.26 -9.60 -10.68
CA GLY A 39 -13.04 -8.38 -10.62
C GLY A 39 -12.23 -7.20 -11.14
N ARG A 40 -12.93 -6.20 -11.70
CA ARG A 40 -12.30 -4.98 -12.20
C ARG A 40 -13.31 -3.83 -12.13
N GLY A 41 -12.88 -2.69 -11.57
CA GLY A 41 -13.74 -1.53 -11.38
C GLY A 41 -12.97 -0.22 -11.51
N ALA A 42 -13.62 0.80 -12.06
CA ALA A 42 -13.08 2.14 -12.05
C ALA A 42 -12.99 2.66 -10.61
N ASP A 43 -11.88 3.29 -10.26
CA ASP A 43 -11.69 3.87 -8.93
C ASP A 43 -12.46 5.18 -8.78
N ARG A 44 -12.61 5.90 -9.90
CA ARG A 44 -13.38 7.13 -9.98
C ARG A 44 -14.88 6.82 -10.15
N VAL A 45 -15.69 7.42 -9.29
CA VAL A 45 -17.15 7.48 -9.46
C VAL A 45 -17.44 8.32 -10.70
N ALA A 46 -18.25 7.80 -11.62
CA ALA A 46 -18.67 8.55 -12.79
C ALA A 46 -19.35 9.85 -12.37
N ASP A 47 -18.97 10.97 -12.98
CA ASP A 47 -19.45 12.30 -12.58
C ASP A 47 -20.99 12.39 -12.58
N ASP A 48 -21.67 11.70 -13.50
CA ASP A 48 -23.14 11.66 -13.55
C ASP A 48 -23.73 10.92 -12.36
N LEU A 49 -23.14 9.78 -11.97
CA LEU A 49 -23.57 9.05 -10.77
C LEU A 49 -23.30 9.86 -9.50
N LEU A 50 -22.19 10.60 -9.44
CA LEU A 50 -21.91 11.52 -8.33
C LEU A 50 -22.97 12.63 -8.25
N ARG A 51 -23.32 13.26 -9.39
CA ARG A 51 -24.35 14.30 -9.44
C ARG A 51 -25.73 13.76 -9.07
N GLU A 52 -26.10 12.57 -9.55
CA GLU A 52 -27.35 11.89 -9.17
C GLU A 52 -27.39 11.61 -7.68
N THR A 53 -26.30 11.10 -7.11
CA THR A 53 -26.18 10.83 -5.67
C THR A 53 -26.32 12.14 -4.87
N LEU A 54 -25.70 13.23 -5.30
CA LEU A 54 -25.81 14.53 -4.66
C LEU A 54 -27.22 15.14 -4.78
N ALA A 55 -27.93 14.87 -5.87
CA ALA A 55 -29.32 15.27 -6.02
C ALA A 55 -30.25 14.58 -4.99
N MET A 56 -29.93 13.35 -4.57
CA MET A 56 -30.68 12.65 -3.52
C MET A 56 -30.58 13.34 -2.15
N PHE A 57 -29.52 14.13 -1.91
CA PHE A 57 -29.40 14.94 -0.69
C PHE A 57 -30.26 16.21 -0.72
N ALA A 58 -31.10 16.41 -1.75
CA ALA A 58 -32.13 17.44 -1.85
C ALA A 58 -31.73 18.79 -1.19
N ASN A 59 -32.43 19.18 -0.12
CA ASN A 59 -32.20 20.42 0.62
C ASN A 59 -31.27 20.25 1.84
N ALA A 60 -30.74 19.04 2.09
CA ALA A 60 -29.78 18.81 3.16
C ALA A 60 -28.40 19.39 2.86
N MET A 61 -28.10 19.64 1.58
CA MET A 61 -26.91 20.35 1.11
C MET A 61 -27.31 21.46 0.14
N SER A 62 -26.66 22.62 0.24
CA SER A 62 -26.87 23.69 -0.73
C SER A 62 -26.29 23.30 -2.10
N ASP A 63 -26.75 23.95 -3.16
CA ASP A 63 -26.21 23.68 -4.51
C ASP A 63 -24.75 24.13 -4.63
N ASP A 64 -24.35 25.17 -3.90
CA ASP A 64 -22.96 25.63 -3.82
C ASP A 64 -22.07 24.55 -3.17
N ASP A 65 -22.52 23.92 -2.08
CA ASP A 65 -21.78 22.83 -1.42
C ASP A 65 -21.66 21.60 -2.33
N LYS A 66 -22.71 21.27 -3.09
CA LYS A 66 -22.68 20.16 -4.06
C LYS A 66 -21.69 20.44 -5.18
N GLN A 67 -21.65 21.66 -5.72
CA GLN A 67 -20.69 22.05 -6.75
C GLN A 67 -19.26 22.07 -6.21
N ALA A 68 -19.05 22.57 -4.99
CA ALA A 68 -17.75 22.54 -4.33
C ALA A 68 -17.25 21.10 -4.16
N LEU A 69 -18.12 20.17 -3.76
CA LEU A 69 -17.74 18.75 -3.64
C LEU A 69 -17.40 18.12 -5.00
N VAL A 70 -18.15 18.43 -6.06
CA VAL A 70 -17.84 17.93 -7.41
C VAL A 70 -16.50 18.46 -7.91
N ALA A 71 -16.21 19.74 -7.68
CA ALA A 71 -14.93 20.35 -8.02
C ALA A 71 -13.78 19.71 -7.23
N GLU A 72 -13.94 19.58 -5.91
CA GLU A 72 -12.96 18.90 -5.05
C GLU A 72 -12.70 17.46 -5.52
N TYR A 73 -13.76 16.71 -5.88
CA TYR A 73 -13.62 15.36 -6.41
C TYR A 73 -13.00 15.31 -7.81
N ALA A 74 -13.17 16.34 -8.63
CA ALA A 74 -12.48 16.46 -9.91
C ALA A 74 -10.99 16.72 -9.74
N ASP A 75 -10.61 17.57 -8.79
CA ASP A 75 -9.23 17.99 -8.58
C ASP A 75 -8.42 16.99 -7.74
N HIS A 76 -9.06 16.35 -6.75
CA HIS A 76 -8.41 15.50 -5.75
C HIS A 76 -8.89 14.04 -5.74
N GLY A 77 -9.95 13.72 -6.50
CA GLY A 77 -10.41 12.33 -6.63
C GLY A 77 -9.45 11.47 -7.45
N PRO A 78 -9.69 10.14 -7.52
CA PRO A 78 -8.91 9.25 -8.37
C PRO A 78 -8.92 9.72 -9.83
N ALA A 79 -7.79 9.46 -10.52
CA ALA A 79 -7.69 9.72 -11.95
C ALA A 79 -8.82 9.01 -12.70
N ALA A 80 -9.37 9.66 -13.73
CA ALA A 80 -10.54 9.15 -14.45
C ALA A 80 -10.31 7.81 -15.16
N ASP A 81 -9.05 7.48 -15.45
CA ASP A 81 -8.62 6.22 -16.05
C ASP A 81 -7.99 5.25 -15.03
N SER A 82 -8.10 5.56 -13.73
CA SER A 82 -7.65 4.69 -12.65
C SER A 82 -8.63 3.53 -12.47
N VAL A 83 -8.08 2.31 -12.49
CA VAL A 83 -8.85 1.07 -12.41
C VAL A 83 -8.16 0.10 -11.47
N THR A 84 -8.92 -0.41 -10.51
CA THR A 84 -8.51 -1.53 -9.67
C THR A 84 -8.98 -2.86 -10.26
N GLU A 85 -8.05 -3.81 -10.33
CA GLU A 85 -8.27 -5.19 -10.77
C GLU A 85 -7.91 -6.14 -9.62
N THR A 86 -8.71 -7.18 -9.43
CA THR A 86 -8.46 -8.25 -8.46
C THR A 86 -8.23 -9.57 -9.19
N ARG A 87 -7.27 -10.35 -8.71
CA ARG A 87 -6.88 -11.68 -9.19
C ARG A 87 -6.71 -12.62 -8.00
N GLY A 88 -7.82 -13.05 -7.41
CA GLY A 88 -7.79 -13.78 -6.14
C GLY A 88 -7.20 -12.91 -5.02
N ASP A 89 -6.06 -13.31 -4.47
CA ASP A 89 -5.36 -12.64 -3.36
C ASP A 89 -4.32 -11.60 -3.86
N LEU A 90 -4.48 -11.10 -5.08
CA LEU A 90 -3.66 -10.05 -5.67
C LEU A 90 -4.55 -8.92 -6.17
N VAL A 91 -4.22 -7.69 -5.78
CA VAL A 91 -4.89 -6.48 -6.25
C VAL A 91 -3.90 -5.64 -7.03
N LEU A 92 -4.32 -5.15 -8.19
CA LEU A 92 -3.51 -4.37 -9.11
C LEU A 92 -4.23 -3.06 -9.41
N ARG A 93 -3.52 -1.93 -9.35
CA ARG A 93 -4.04 -0.64 -9.83
C ARG A 93 -3.38 -0.30 -11.15
N TYR A 94 -4.21 0.15 -12.09
CA TYR A 94 -3.78 0.70 -13.37
C TYR A 94 -4.17 2.17 -13.44
N GLU A 95 -3.30 2.97 -14.03
CA GLU A 95 -3.54 4.38 -14.34
C GLU A 95 -3.00 4.65 -15.74
N GLY A 96 -3.71 5.38 -16.60
CA GLY A 96 -3.31 5.49 -18.02
C GLY A 96 -3.24 4.14 -18.76
N GLY A 97 -3.94 3.11 -18.26
CA GLY A 97 -3.84 1.74 -18.78
C GLY A 97 -2.50 1.05 -18.48
N ARG A 98 -1.76 1.53 -17.47
CA ARG A 98 -0.44 1.03 -17.07
C ARG A 98 -0.43 0.63 -15.61
N LEU A 99 0.12 -0.55 -15.31
CA LEU A 99 0.25 -1.05 -13.93
C LEU A 99 1.10 -0.07 -13.12
N CYS A 100 0.56 0.47 -12.03
CA CYS A 100 1.24 1.44 -11.18
C CYS A 100 1.29 1.03 -9.70
N GLU A 101 0.44 0.08 -9.28
CA GLU A 101 0.41 -0.44 -7.92
C GLU A 101 0.14 -1.94 -7.89
N ILE A 102 0.83 -2.65 -7.00
CA ILE A 102 0.67 -4.09 -6.76
C ILE A 102 0.48 -4.30 -5.26
N MET A 103 -0.64 -4.88 -4.86
CA MET A 103 -0.94 -5.25 -3.48
C MET A 103 -1.22 -6.75 -3.37
N PRO A 104 -0.26 -7.55 -2.89
CA PRO A 104 -0.54 -8.89 -2.40
C PRO A 104 -1.48 -8.79 -1.18
N ALA A 105 -2.72 -9.24 -1.34
CA ALA A 105 -3.75 -9.20 -0.31
C ALA A 105 -3.57 -10.38 0.66
N GLY A 106 -2.68 -10.19 1.63
CA GLY A 106 -2.47 -11.11 2.73
C GLY A 106 -1.32 -12.12 2.53
N PRO A 107 -0.95 -12.87 3.59
CA PRO A 107 0.24 -13.71 3.64
C PRO A 107 0.08 -15.08 2.95
N ARG A 108 -0.81 -15.19 1.96
CA ARG A 108 -1.09 -16.47 1.27
C ARG A 108 0.00 -16.86 0.26
N HIS A 109 0.72 -15.87 -0.23
CA HIS A 109 1.93 -16.06 -1.00
C HIS A 109 3.11 -15.49 -0.22
N PRO A 110 4.27 -16.18 -0.18
CA PRO A 110 5.47 -15.61 0.41
C PRO A 110 5.84 -14.34 -0.36
N LEU A 111 6.34 -13.32 0.32
CA LEU A 111 6.70 -12.05 -0.29
C LEU A 111 8.16 -11.76 -0.01
N PHE A 112 9.02 -12.01 -0.99
CA PHE A 112 10.47 -11.95 -0.78
C PHE A 112 11.01 -10.54 -1.00
N LEU A 113 11.80 -10.05 -0.04
CA LEU A 113 12.58 -8.83 -0.15
C LEU A 113 13.98 -9.10 0.39
N ASP A 114 15.01 -8.83 -0.41
CA ASP A 114 16.41 -9.12 -0.07
C ASP A 114 16.61 -10.59 0.39
N GLY A 115 15.96 -11.52 -0.33
CA GLY A 115 16.00 -12.96 -0.06
C GLY A 115 15.24 -13.43 1.18
N ARG A 116 14.52 -12.55 1.88
CA ARG A 116 13.73 -12.88 3.08
C ARG A 116 12.23 -12.78 2.79
N ASP A 117 11.46 -13.78 3.19
CA ASP A 117 10.00 -13.72 3.13
C ASP A 117 9.47 -12.79 4.22
N VAL A 118 9.07 -11.58 3.83
CA VAL A 118 8.58 -10.51 4.69
C VAL A 118 7.40 -10.98 5.56
N PHE A 119 6.51 -11.82 5.01
CA PHE A 119 5.35 -12.30 5.76
C PHE A 119 5.69 -13.41 6.77
N ALA A 120 6.83 -14.08 6.63
CA ALA A 120 7.30 -15.08 7.59
C ALA A 120 8.10 -14.47 8.76
N LEU A 121 8.56 -13.22 8.63
CA LEU A 121 9.27 -12.50 9.67
C LEU A 121 8.36 -12.19 10.87
N ARG A 122 8.97 -12.07 12.05
CA ARG A 122 8.27 -11.92 13.34
C ARG A 122 8.77 -10.71 14.11
N GLY A 123 7.96 -10.25 15.06
CA GLY A 123 8.28 -9.07 15.84
C GLY A 123 8.48 -7.85 14.93
N LEU A 124 9.50 -7.05 15.22
CA LEU A 124 9.85 -5.86 14.44
C LEU A 124 10.75 -6.16 13.22
N GLU A 125 11.21 -7.40 13.04
CA GLU A 125 12.12 -7.78 11.95
C GLU A 125 11.68 -7.34 10.54
N PRO A 126 10.40 -7.42 10.12
CA PRO A 126 10.01 -6.96 8.78
C PRO A 126 10.15 -5.44 8.62
N LEU A 127 9.83 -4.68 9.67
CA LEU A 127 9.97 -3.21 9.65
C LEU A 127 11.45 -2.80 9.70
N GLU A 128 12.28 -3.50 10.47
CA GLU A 128 13.74 -3.29 10.49
C GLU A 128 14.39 -3.60 9.14
N LEU A 129 13.94 -4.67 8.47
CA LEU A 129 14.37 -5.01 7.11
C LEU A 129 14.04 -3.88 6.14
N LEU A 130 12.81 -3.37 6.20
CA LEU A 130 12.34 -2.28 5.35
C LEU A 130 13.10 -0.98 5.65
N GLU A 131 13.30 -0.58 6.91
CA GLU A 131 14.12 0.60 7.26
C GLU A 131 15.57 0.47 6.75
N ARG A 132 16.16 -0.74 6.86
CA ARG A 132 17.51 -0.98 6.37
C ARG A 132 17.63 -0.76 4.87
N LEU A 133 16.71 -1.32 4.09
CA LEU A 133 16.72 -1.22 2.63
C LEU A 133 16.24 0.14 2.14
N ASN A 134 15.39 0.81 2.93
CA ASN A 134 14.96 2.18 2.72
C ASN A 134 16.09 3.19 3.00
N GLU A 135 17.19 2.77 3.64
CA GLU A 135 18.31 3.64 4.04
C GLU A 135 17.88 4.83 4.90
N GLY A 136 16.80 4.67 5.68
CA GLY A 136 16.22 5.75 6.45
C GLY A 136 15.01 5.30 7.26
N PRO A 137 14.53 6.17 8.17
CA PRO A 137 13.34 5.89 8.99
C PRO A 137 12.12 5.63 8.12
N GLY A 138 11.20 4.83 8.65
CA GLY A 138 9.85 4.72 8.10
C GLY A 138 8.98 5.89 8.55
N ARG A 139 7.88 6.11 7.82
CA ARG A 139 6.75 6.94 8.25
C ARG A 139 5.64 6.02 8.77
N TYR A 140 5.19 6.23 9.99
CA TYR A 140 4.24 5.35 10.65
C TYR A 140 2.94 6.07 11.00
N ALA A 141 1.80 5.42 10.79
CA ALA A 141 0.48 5.92 11.18
C ALA A 141 -0.46 4.75 11.48
N ASP A 142 -0.90 4.63 12.74
CA ASP A 142 -1.66 3.47 13.24
C ASP A 142 -0.95 2.15 12.88
N THR A 143 -1.54 1.30 12.04
CA THR A 143 -0.92 0.04 11.61
C THR A 143 -0.15 0.12 10.30
N GLU A 144 -0.12 1.30 9.67
CA GLU A 144 0.56 1.55 8.40
C GLU A 144 2.00 2.02 8.63
N ALA A 145 2.92 1.50 7.82
CA ALA A 145 4.29 2.00 7.69
C ALA A 145 4.65 2.21 6.21
N VAL A 146 5.27 3.35 5.89
CA VAL A 146 5.66 3.74 4.53
C VAL A 146 7.17 3.97 4.43
N PHE A 147 7.77 3.45 3.36
CA PHE A 147 9.20 3.45 3.08
C PHE A 147 9.45 4.09 1.70
N ASP A 148 9.67 5.41 1.71
CA ASP A 148 9.64 6.24 0.51
C ASP A 148 10.74 5.92 -0.51
N ASN A 149 11.94 5.54 -0.06
CA ASN A 149 13.02 5.18 -0.99
C ASN A 149 12.73 3.85 -1.70
N LEU A 150 11.95 2.97 -1.06
CA LEU A 150 11.51 1.71 -1.66
C LEU A 150 10.23 1.84 -2.50
N ALA A 151 9.46 2.91 -2.27
CA ALA A 151 8.08 3.04 -2.75
C ALA A 151 7.19 1.86 -2.31
N ILE A 152 7.33 1.47 -1.03
CA ILE A 152 6.59 0.38 -0.40
C ILE A 152 5.85 0.92 0.81
N SER A 153 4.58 0.55 0.97
CA SER A 153 3.90 0.63 2.26
C SER A 153 3.49 -0.76 2.73
N VAL A 154 3.41 -0.94 4.04
CA VAL A 154 2.95 -2.17 4.67
C VAL A 154 1.93 -1.85 5.74
N ASN A 155 1.00 -2.77 5.97
CA ASN A 155 -0.03 -2.62 6.99
C ASN A 155 -0.07 -3.87 7.87
N GLY A 156 -0.32 -3.69 9.18
CA GLY A 156 -0.57 -4.80 10.11
C GLY A 156 0.69 -5.52 10.63
N PHE A 157 1.89 -5.02 10.36
CA PHE A 157 3.14 -5.58 10.93
C PHE A 157 3.48 -4.99 12.30
N GLY A 158 2.98 -3.79 12.58
CA GLY A 158 3.16 -3.11 13.85
C GLY A 158 2.04 -2.10 14.05
N VAL A 159 2.00 -1.50 15.23
CA VAL A 159 1.15 -0.36 15.55
C VAL A 159 2.04 0.76 16.09
N SER A 160 1.91 1.95 15.54
CA SER A 160 2.56 3.15 16.05
C SER A 160 1.65 3.89 17.01
N ASP A 161 2.18 4.16 18.20
CA ASP A 161 1.57 5.05 19.18
C ASP A 161 2.52 6.21 19.48
N SER A 162 1.98 7.41 19.62
CA SER A 162 2.76 8.63 19.84
C SER A 162 3.52 8.66 21.17
N THR A 163 3.12 7.80 22.12
CA THR A 163 3.73 7.69 23.46
C THR A 163 4.73 6.53 23.53
N THR A 164 4.40 5.37 22.98
CA THR A 164 5.21 4.15 23.12
C THR A 164 6.11 3.84 21.92
N GLY A 165 5.97 4.57 20.81
CA GLY A 165 6.67 4.27 19.57
C GLY A 165 5.99 3.12 18.81
N VAL A 166 6.77 2.37 18.03
CA VAL A 166 6.26 1.26 17.21
C VAL A 166 6.34 -0.05 18.00
N LEU A 167 5.21 -0.73 18.14
CA LEU A 167 5.09 -2.05 18.73
C LEU A 167 4.78 -3.08 17.65
N ALA A 168 5.42 -4.24 17.72
CA ALA A 168 5.11 -5.33 16.80
C ALA A 168 3.73 -5.91 17.07
N LEU A 169 3.02 -6.24 16.00
CA LEU A 169 1.83 -7.08 16.07
C LEU A 169 2.24 -8.54 15.88
N ASP A 170 1.43 -9.46 16.39
CA ASP A 170 1.67 -10.91 16.29
C ASP A 170 0.38 -11.68 15.98
N ASP A 171 0.48 -13.00 15.95
CA ASP A 171 -0.61 -13.87 15.53
C ASP A 171 -1.87 -13.78 16.42
N SER A 172 -1.77 -13.18 17.61
CA SER A 172 -2.93 -12.93 18.49
C SER A 172 -3.77 -11.74 18.06
N ASP A 173 -3.25 -10.85 17.21
CA ASP A 173 -3.95 -9.69 16.69
C ASP A 173 -4.55 -9.98 15.29
N PRO A 174 -5.86 -9.78 15.07
CA PRO A 174 -6.48 -10.01 13.76
C PRO A 174 -5.85 -9.16 12.64
N ARG A 175 -5.37 -7.96 12.96
CA ARG A 175 -4.72 -7.05 12.00
C ARG A 175 -3.41 -7.62 11.47
N PHE A 176 -2.72 -8.42 12.29
CA PHE A 176 -1.52 -9.14 11.84
C PHE A 176 -1.87 -10.23 10.84
N GLN A 177 -2.99 -10.94 11.01
CA GLN A 177 -3.42 -11.97 10.06
C GLN A 177 -3.83 -11.38 8.71
N GLU A 178 -4.30 -10.13 8.72
CA GLU A 178 -4.69 -9.36 7.53
C GLU A 178 -3.56 -8.48 6.98
N ARG A 179 -2.31 -8.67 7.44
CA ARG A 179 -1.18 -7.84 7.02
C ARG A 179 -0.99 -7.85 5.51
N THR A 180 -0.71 -6.68 4.94
CA THR A 180 -0.53 -6.48 3.51
C THR A 180 0.72 -5.67 3.21
N ALA A 181 1.12 -5.70 1.95
CA ALA A 181 2.12 -4.80 1.39
C ALA A 181 1.58 -4.18 0.12
N ILE A 182 1.94 -2.93 -0.13
CA ILE A 182 1.62 -2.22 -1.36
C ILE A 182 2.92 -1.73 -1.98
N LEU A 183 3.14 -2.12 -3.23
CA LEU A 183 4.32 -1.78 -4.02
C LEU A 183 3.92 -0.76 -5.08
N ARG A 184 4.73 0.28 -5.27
CA ARG A 184 4.49 1.34 -6.25
C ARG A 184 5.74 1.65 -7.06
N GLU A 185 5.56 2.27 -8.22
CA GLU A 185 6.65 2.86 -9.00
C GLU A 185 7.20 4.11 -8.30
N VAL A 186 6.29 4.95 -7.78
CA VAL A 186 6.59 6.21 -7.11
C VAL A 186 6.22 6.16 -5.62
N PRO A 187 6.93 6.89 -4.75
CA PRO A 187 6.63 6.93 -3.33
C PRO A 187 5.21 7.45 -3.06
N TYR A 188 4.56 6.93 -2.03
CA TYR A 188 3.25 7.40 -1.61
C TYR A 188 3.38 8.63 -0.71
N LEU A 189 3.21 9.82 -1.29
CA LEU A 189 3.34 11.11 -0.59
C LEU A 189 2.01 11.89 -0.66
N PRO A 190 0.98 11.48 0.11
CA PRO A 190 -0.30 12.17 0.13
C PRO A 190 -0.17 13.49 0.89
N GLU A 191 0.04 14.61 0.19
CA GLU A 191 0.27 15.93 0.82
C GLU A 191 -0.76 16.27 1.91
N GLN A 192 -2.04 15.98 1.65
CA GLN A 192 -3.15 16.25 2.56
C GLN A 192 -3.13 15.38 3.82
N GLU A 193 -2.56 14.18 3.77
CA GLU A 193 -2.52 13.23 4.89
C GLU A 193 -1.17 13.21 5.59
N MET A 194 -0.17 13.93 5.09
CA MET A 194 1.20 13.85 5.62
C MET A 194 1.29 14.10 7.14
N HIS A 195 0.39 14.91 7.68
CA HIS A 195 0.30 15.24 9.10
C HIS A 195 -0.03 14.04 10.02
N ARG A 196 -0.60 12.95 9.49
CA ARG A 196 -0.94 11.74 10.27
C ARG A 196 0.28 10.87 10.57
N TYR A 197 1.36 11.03 9.81
CA TYR A 197 2.55 10.19 9.90
C TYR A 197 3.57 10.72 10.90
N VAL A 198 4.12 9.82 11.70
CA VAL A 198 5.27 10.08 12.57
C VAL A 198 6.51 9.43 11.96
N LEU A 199 7.57 10.22 11.81
CA LEU A 199 8.91 9.71 11.48
C LEU A 199 9.49 9.02 12.71
N HIS A 200 9.75 7.72 12.60
CA HIS A 200 10.33 6.91 13.67
C HIS A 200 11.45 6.05 13.10
N SER A 201 12.48 5.77 13.89
CA SER A 201 13.50 4.78 13.52
C SER A 201 13.61 3.73 14.60
N LEU A 202 13.46 2.48 14.20
CA LEU A 202 13.55 1.31 15.08
C LEU A 202 14.99 1.09 15.59
N ARG A 203 15.99 1.63 14.88
CA ARG A 203 17.41 1.51 15.24
C ARG A 203 17.81 2.28 16.50
N ALA A 204 17.04 3.28 16.92
CA ALA A 204 17.43 4.14 18.05
C ALA A 204 17.30 3.47 19.44
N VAL A 205 16.68 2.29 19.55
CA VAL A 205 16.41 1.65 20.85
C VAL A 205 17.58 0.77 21.35
N ASN A 206 18.48 0.31 20.47
CA ASN A 206 19.54 -0.63 20.85
C ASN A 206 20.94 -0.02 21.09
N ASP A 207 21.13 1.28 20.86
CA ASP A 207 22.45 1.95 20.94
C ASP A 207 22.66 2.84 22.17
N ARG A 208 21.90 2.65 23.26
CA ARG A 208 22.26 3.29 24.54
C ARG A 208 23.39 2.50 25.21
N PRO A 209 24.63 3.04 25.31
CA PRO A 209 25.64 2.40 26.13
C PRO A 209 25.17 2.37 27.59
N PRO A 210 25.53 1.32 28.36
CA PRO A 210 25.16 1.25 29.77
C PRO A 210 25.70 2.49 30.49
N ARG A 211 24.81 3.18 31.21
CA ARG A 211 25.21 4.24 32.12
C ARG A 211 26.05 3.58 33.22
N HIS A 212 27.37 3.79 33.18
CA HIS A 212 28.22 3.49 34.30
C HIS A 212 27.87 4.44 35.44
N ASN A 213 27.55 3.85 36.60
CA ASN A 213 27.37 4.54 37.89
C ASN A 213 28.64 5.26 38.31
#